data_AF-A0A821G122-F1
#
_entry.id   AF-A0A821G122-F1
#
_cell.length_a   1.000
_cell.length_b   1.000
_cell.length_c   1.000
_cell.angle_alpha   90.00
_cell.angle_beta   90.00
_cell.angle_gamma   90.00
#
_symmetry.space_group_name_H-M   'P 1'
#
loop_
_entity.id
_entity.type
_entity.pdbx_description
1 polymer ?
#
loop_
_entity_poly.entity_id
_entity_poly.type
_entity_poly.pdbx_seq_one_letter_code
_entity_poly.pdbx_strand_id
1 'polypeptide(L)'
;NAIVYSQSFSSGTTPSSQCTAWTTFRALLVGTSYTSLTISGSNDPTGITLTNAVYVNAIAQALRTYSTYGPVSSNSYSWQVGGCGNGPELTATGCICCCNTGYTVRPCIGNSNWGGVNSNTCSAGSQTLTVTIM
;
A
#
# COMPACT_ATOMS: atom_id res chain seq x y z
N ASN A 1 7.65 16.82 -5.82
CA ASN A 1 6.29 16.95 -5.26
C ASN A 1 5.85 15.59 -4.78
N ALA A 2 5.49 15.46 -3.49
CA ALA A 2 5.02 14.19 -2.94
C ALA A 2 3.55 13.94 -3.31
N ILE A 3 3.22 12.72 -3.69
CA ILE A 3 1.85 12.22 -3.84
C ILE A 3 1.57 11.35 -2.62
N VAL A 4 0.53 11.71 -1.85
CA VAL A 4 0.25 11.09 -0.55
C VAL A 4 -1.16 10.55 -0.52
N TYR A 5 -1.29 9.31 -0.07
CA TYR A 5 -2.52 8.69 0.41
C TYR A 5 -2.42 8.56 1.92
N SER A 6 -3.39 9.07 2.67
CA SER A 6 -3.46 8.87 4.11
C SER A 6 -4.90 8.81 4.55
N GLN A 7 -5.31 7.69 5.15
CA GLN A 7 -6.69 7.44 5.54
C GLN A 7 -6.77 6.68 6.87
N SER A 8 -7.79 6.99 7.67
CA SER A 8 -8.11 6.25 8.89
C SER A 8 -8.99 5.05 8.57
N PHE A 9 -8.64 3.90 9.13
CA PHE A 9 -9.39 2.66 9.00
C PHE A 9 -9.89 2.20 10.38
N SER A 10 -11.15 1.75 10.40
CA SER A 10 -11.79 1.21 11.60
C SER A 10 -11.80 -0.32 11.55
N SER A 11 -11.44 -0.95 12.66
CA SER A 11 -11.50 -2.41 12.79
C SER A 11 -12.92 -2.94 12.53
N GLY A 12 -13.03 -4.08 11.85
CA GLY A 12 -14.31 -4.71 11.51
C GLY A 12 -15.10 -4.04 10.38
N THR A 13 -14.62 -2.94 9.80
CA THR A 13 -15.35 -2.17 8.79
C THR A 13 -14.76 -2.35 7.39
N THR A 14 -15.63 -2.52 6.39
CA THR A 14 -15.25 -2.46 4.96
C THR A 14 -15.01 -1.01 4.54
N PRO A 15 -13.83 -0.64 4.04
CA PRO A 15 -13.45 0.78 3.91
C PRO A 15 -13.77 1.35 2.52
N SER A 16 -15.03 1.69 2.31
CA SER A 16 -15.54 2.18 1.01
C SER A 16 -14.99 3.55 0.61
N SER A 17 -14.99 4.54 1.51
CA SER A 17 -14.46 5.87 1.23
C SER A 17 -12.95 5.86 1.05
N GLN A 18 -12.24 5.04 1.83
CA GLN A 18 -10.79 4.88 1.72
C GLN A 18 -10.39 4.20 0.40
N CYS A 19 -11.23 3.29 -0.13
CA CYS A 19 -11.04 2.73 -1.47
C CYS A 19 -11.23 3.78 -2.57
N THR A 20 -12.23 4.66 -2.46
CA THR A 20 -12.38 5.78 -3.40
C THR A 20 -11.15 6.68 -3.38
N ALA A 21 -10.67 7.07 -2.19
CA ALA A 21 -9.46 7.86 -2.04
C ALA A 21 -8.20 7.15 -2.59
N TRP A 22 -8.13 5.83 -2.45
CA TRP A 22 -7.03 5.02 -3.02
C TRP A 22 -7.05 5.05 -4.54
N THR A 23 -8.23 4.96 -5.14
CA THR A 23 -8.40 5.05 -6.59
C THR A 23 -7.96 6.43 -7.11
N THR A 24 -8.34 7.51 -6.42
CA THR A 24 -7.88 8.86 -6.73
C THR A 24 -6.36 8.98 -6.61
N PHE A 25 -5.77 8.48 -5.54
CA PHE A 25 -4.31 8.47 -5.34
C PHE A 25 -3.58 7.78 -6.49
N ARG A 26 -3.98 6.55 -6.85
CA ARG A 26 -3.35 5.80 -7.95
C ARG A 26 -3.46 6.52 -9.29
N ALA A 27 -4.57 7.22 -9.53
CA ALA A 27 -4.78 8.01 -10.74
C ALA A 27 -3.84 9.23 -10.86
N LEU A 28 -3.18 9.66 -9.77
CA LEU A 28 -2.17 10.71 -9.80
C LEU A 28 -0.77 10.22 -10.16
N LEU A 29 -0.54 8.90 -10.18
CA LEU A 29 0.78 8.29 -10.40
C LEU A 29 1.20 8.27 -11.88
N VAL A 30 1.05 9.39 -12.59
CA VAL A 30 1.31 9.53 -14.04
C VAL A 30 2.80 9.62 -14.41
N GLY A 31 3.66 9.95 -13.45
CA GLY A 31 5.08 10.21 -13.69
C GLY A 31 5.94 8.94 -13.69
N THR A 32 7.18 9.07 -14.15
CA THR A 32 8.18 7.99 -14.15
C THR A 32 9.51 8.39 -13.49
N SER A 33 9.49 9.46 -12.70
CA SER A 33 10.68 10.02 -12.03
C SER A 33 10.57 9.97 -10.51
N TYR A 34 9.85 8.99 -9.98
CA TYR A 34 9.75 8.77 -8.53
C TYR A 34 11.05 8.16 -8.01
N THR A 35 11.50 8.65 -6.87
CA THR A 35 12.76 8.31 -6.20
C THR A 35 12.53 7.53 -4.91
N SER A 36 11.36 7.67 -4.29
CA SER A 36 11.04 6.95 -3.06
C SER A 36 9.57 6.58 -2.94
N LEU A 37 9.32 5.49 -2.22
CA LEU A 37 8.00 5.05 -1.79
C LEU A 37 8.08 4.66 -0.32
N THR A 38 7.17 5.20 0.49
CA THR A 38 7.08 4.93 1.93
C THR A 38 5.71 4.41 2.29
N ILE A 39 5.64 3.35 3.11
CA ILE A 39 4.43 2.93 3.82
C ILE A 39 4.63 3.25 5.30
N SER A 40 3.74 4.06 5.87
CA SER A 40 3.74 4.46 7.29
C SER A 40 2.31 4.51 7.83
N GLY A 41 2.14 4.80 9.12
CA GLY A 41 0.82 4.79 9.74
C GLY A 41 0.84 5.17 11.21
N SER A 42 -0.31 5.13 11.87
CA SER A 42 -0.39 5.49 13.30
C SER A 42 0.37 4.52 14.22
N ASN A 43 0.56 3.27 13.80
CA ASN A 43 1.30 2.24 14.55
C ASN A 43 2.81 2.25 14.26
N ASP A 44 3.23 2.95 13.20
CA ASP A 44 4.63 3.18 12.85
C ASP A 44 4.72 4.49 12.04
N PRO A 45 4.87 5.64 12.73
CA PRO A 45 4.90 6.95 12.07
C PRO A 45 6.14 7.15 11.19
N THR A 46 7.23 6.43 11.46
CA THR A 46 8.45 6.45 10.63
C THR A 46 8.22 5.64 9.36
N GLY A 47 7.64 4.45 9.50
CA GLY A 47 7.36 3.55 8.40
C GLY A 47 8.61 2.96 7.74
N ILE A 48 8.40 2.38 6.57
CA ILE A 48 9.44 1.72 5.78
C ILE A 48 9.54 2.36 4.40
N THR A 49 10.76 2.50 3.90
CA THR A 49 11.01 3.25 2.65
C THR A 49 11.82 2.42 1.65
N LEU A 50 11.30 2.37 0.43
CA LEU A 50 11.97 1.91 -0.77
C LEU A 50 12.58 3.12 -1.50
N THR A 51 13.89 3.09 -1.77
CA THR A 51 14.61 4.18 -2.44
C THR A 51 15.20 3.79 -3.80
N ASN A 52 15.01 2.55 -4.24
CA ASN A 52 15.42 2.14 -5.58
C ASN A 52 14.43 2.69 -6.61
N ALA A 53 14.84 3.75 -7.33
CA ALA A 53 13.99 4.44 -8.29
C ALA A 53 13.38 3.49 -9.36
N VAL A 54 14.11 2.47 -9.82
CA VAL A 54 13.57 1.50 -10.80
C VAL A 54 12.37 0.77 -10.21
N TYR A 55 12.48 0.30 -8.97
CA TYR A 55 11.41 -0.42 -8.28
C TYR A 55 10.26 0.50 -7.90
N VAL A 56 10.55 1.72 -7.42
CA VAL A 56 9.53 2.72 -7.08
C VAL A 56 8.65 3.03 -8.30
N ASN A 57 9.27 3.31 -9.46
CA ASN A 57 8.51 3.64 -10.66
C ASN A 57 7.72 2.45 -11.19
N ALA A 58 8.27 1.23 -11.12
CA ALA A 58 7.54 0.03 -11.51
C ALA A 58 6.34 -0.25 -10.61
N ILE A 59 6.47 -0.04 -9.29
CA ILE A 59 5.37 -0.14 -8.33
C ILE A 59 4.32 0.94 -8.58
N ALA A 60 4.73 2.20 -8.79
CA ALA A 60 3.82 3.30 -9.05
C ALA A 60 3.00 3.06 -10.34
N GLN A 61 3.65 2.58 -11.39
CA GLN A 61 3.00 2.18 -12.63
C GLN A 61 2.03 1.02 -12.40
N ALA A 62 2.45 -0.04 -11.69
CA ALA A 62 1.59 -1.20 -11.41
C ALA A 62 0.34 -0.81 -10.60
N LEU A 63 0.52 0.07 -9.61
CA LEU A 63 -0.58 0.66 -8.85
C LEU A 63 -1.50 1.45 -9.76
N ARG A 64 -0.96 2.34 -10.61
CA ARG A 64 -1.77 3.14 -11.54
C ARG A 64 -2.63 2.27 -12.45
N THR A 65 -2.03 1.30 -13.12
CA THR A 65 -2.69 0.52 -14.19
C THR A 65 -3.40 -0.73 -13.69
N TYR A 66 -3.39 -0.97 -12.37
CA TYR A 66 -3.90 -2.19 -11.78
C TYR A 66 -3.28 -3.45 -12.43
N SER A 67 -1.95 -3.48 -12.51
CA SER A 67 -1.19 -4.63 -12.96
C SER A 67 -0.35 -5.21 -11.84
N THR A 68 0.26 -6.37 -12.08
CA THR A 68 1.14 -7.03 -11.10
C THR A 68 2.58 -6.57 -11.25
N TYR A 69 3.31 -6.48 -10.13
CA TYR A 69 4.76 -6.27 -10.12
C TYR A 69 5.40 -6.86 -8.86
N GLY A 70 6.64 -7.33 -8.98
CA GLY A 70 7.39 -7.95 -7.89
C GLY A 70 7.14 -9.46 -7.77
N PRO A 71 7.63 -10.08 -6.68
CA PRO A 71 8.32 -9.47 -5.55
C PRO A 71 9.71 -8.92 -5.90
N VAL A 72 10.05 -7.74 -5.34
CA VAL A 72 11.42 -7.19 -5.36
C VAL A 72 11.88 -6.90 -3.94
N SER A 73 13.11 -7.31 -3.62
CA SER A 73 13.68 -7.15 -2.28
C SER A 73 14.45 -5.83 -2.14
N SER A 74 14.20 -5.08 -1.08
CA SER A 74 14.98 -3.88 -0.73
C SER A 74 14.86 -3.58 0.76
N ASN A 75 15.99 -3.26 1.41
CA ASN A 75 16.07 -2.94 2.84
C ASN A 75 15.39 -3.99 3.74
N SER A 76 15.56 -5.28 3.42
CA SER A 76 14.95 -6.43 4.12
C SER A 76 13.43 -6.59 3.95
N TYR A 77 12.79 -5.78 3.10
CA TYR A 77 11.37 -5.89 2.75
C TYR A 77 11.20 -6.44 1.34
N SER A 78 10.07 -7.10 1.09
CA SER A 78 9.70 -7.69 -0.20
C SER A 78 8.49 -6.95 -0.77
N TRP A 79 8.76 -6.01 -1.66
CA TRP A 79 7.76 -5.13 -2.25
C TRP A 79 7.10 -5.76 -3.46
N GLN A 80 5.77 -5.70 -3.50
CA GLN A 80 4.98 -6.22 -4.61
C GLN A 80 3.63 -5.52 -4.70
N VAL A 81 3.08 -5.53 -5.91
CA VAL A 81 1.73 -5.07 -6.24
C VAL A 81 0.99 -6.20 -6.94
N GLY A 82 -0.26 -6.40 -6.57
CA GLY A 82 -1.13 -7.39 -7.19
C GLY A 82 -2.59 -7.19 -6.82
N GLY A 83 -3.49 -7.98 -7.40
CA GLY A 83 -4.91 -7.88 -7.10
C GLY A 83 -5.32 -8.63 -5.84
N CYS A 84 -6.18 -8.01 -5.04
CA CYS A 84 -6.87 -8.69 -3.93
C CYS A 84 -8.25 -8.06 -3.75
N GLY A 85 -9.30 -8.84 -4.03
CA GLY A 85 -10.66 -8.33 -4.11
C GLY A 85 -10.85 -7.40 -5.31
N ASN A 86 -11.40 -6.20 -5.08
CA ASN A 86 -11.82 -5.28 -6.13
C ASN A 86 -10.76 -4.22 -6.51
N GLY A 87 -9.53 -4.32 -6.00
CA GLY A 87 -8.47 -3.39 -6.36
C GLY A 87 -7.07 -3.91 -6.01
N PRO A 88 -6.03 -3.09 -6.26
CA PRO A 88 -4.68 -3.52 -5.99
C PRO A 88 -4.35 -3.46 -4.50
N GLU A 89 -3.49 -4.39 -4.13
CA GLU A 89 -2.74 -4.43 -2.90
C GLU A 89 -1.32 -3.94 -3.16
N LEU A 90 -0.84 -3.03 -2.31
CA LEU A 90 0.58 -2.76 -2.13
C LEU A 90 1.02 -3.47 -0.86
N THR A 91 2.03 -4.34 -0.94
CA THR A 91 2.61 -4.95 0.26
C THR A 91 4.13 -4.97 0.20
N ALA A 92 4.75 -4.79 1.36
CA ALA A 92 6.20 -4.93 1.56
C ALA A 92 6.55 -6.18 2.40
N THR A 93 5.54 -6.91 2.87
CA THR A 93 5.68 -8.11 3.70
C THR A 93 4.70 -9.20 3.26
N GLY A 94 5.15 -10.46 3.31
CA GLY A 94 4.32 -11.60 2.94
C GLY A 94 4.05 -11.71 1.43
N CYS A 95 2.82 -12.06 1.07
CA CYS A 95 2.35 -12.28 -0.29
C CYS A 95 1.05 -11.52 -0.58
N ILE A 96 0.73 -11.32 -1.87
CA ILE A 96 -0.52 -10.72 -2.32
C ILE A 96 -1.73 -11.49 -1.79
N CYS A 97 -2.70 -10.76 -1.24
CA CYS A 97 -3.95 -11.29 -0.71
C CYS A 97 -3.79 -12.24 0.49
N CYS A 98 -2.61 -12.25 1.10
CA CYS A 98 -2.33 -13.04 2.29
C CYS A 98 -2.54 -12.23 3.57
N CYS A 99 -2.72 -12.92 4.69
CA CYS A 99 -2.67 -12.33 6.03
C CYS A 99 -1.25 -12.46 6.59
N ASN A 100 -0.70 -11.38 7.12
CA ASN A 100 0.60 -11.36 7.78
C ASN A 100 0.61 -10.30 8.89
N THR A 101 1.74 -10.15 9.56
CA THR A 101 2.05 -8.95 10.36
C THR A 101 3.10 -8.16 9.60
N GLY A 102 2.81 -6.90 9.27
CA GLY A 102 3.73 -6.07 8.50
C GLY A 102 3.07 -4.87 7.84
N TYR A 103 3.39 -4.64 6.57
CA TYR A 103 3.08 -3.41 5.83
C TYR A 103 2.34 -3.75 4.54
N THR A 104 1.01 -3.64 4.59
CA THR A 104 0.10 -3.92 3.48
C THR A 104 -0.97 -2.84 3.41
N VAL A 105 -1.28 -2.35 2.21
CA VAL A 105 -2.33 -1.37 1.95
C VAL A 105 -3.20 -1.89 0.80
N ARG A 106 -4.45 -2.27 1.10
CA ARG A 106 -5.42 -2.83 0.14
C ARG A 106 -6.86 -2.38 0.45
N PRO A 107 -7.14 -1.07 0.46
CA PRO A 107 -8.44 -0.55 0.86
C PRO A 107 -9.59 -1.03 -0.02
N CYS A 108 -9.33 -1.42 -1.26
CA CYS A 108 -10.36 -1.89 -2.19
C CYS A 108 -10.62 -3.41 -2.13
N ILE A 109 -10.20 -4.10 -1.06
CA ILE A 109 -10.39 -5.56 -0.92
C ILE A 109 -11.87 -5.97 -0.84
N GLY A 110 -12.77 -5.08 -0.42
CA GLY A 110 -14.22 -5.36 -0.32
C GLY A 110 -14.66 -6.04 0.99
N ASN A 111 -13.76 -6.14 1.96
CA ASN A 111 -14.03 -6.61 3.32
C ASN A 111 -13.17 -5.84 4.34
N SER A 112 -13.16 -6.27 5.61
CA SER A 112 -12.43 -5.62 6.71
C SER A 112 -10.93 -5.94 6.80
N ASN A 113 -10.36 -6.71 5.87
CA ASN A 113 -8.93 -7.07 5.83
C ASN A 113 -8.12 -6.10 4.96
N TRP A 114 -8.30 -4.81 5.20
CA TRP A 114 -7.81 -3.71 4.34
C TRP A 114 -6.30 -3.45 4.40
N GLY A 115 -5.57 -4.23 5.19
CA GLY A 115 -4.13 -4.09 5.38
C GLY A 115 -3.78 -3.74 6.82
N GLY A 116 -2.57 -3.22 7.01
CA GLY A 116 -1.99 -2.89 8.30
C GLY A 116 -0.58 -2.32 8.11
N VAL A 117 -0.16 -1.48 9.04
CA VAL A 117 1.20 -0.95 9.15
C VAL A 117 1.76 -1.39 10.48
N ASN A 118 2.87 -2.13 10.45
CA ASN A 118 3.50 -2.70 11.63
C ASN A 118 2.48 -3.44 12.55
N SER A 119 1.53 -4.13 11.93
CA SER A 119 0.44 -4.82 12.61
C SER A 119 -0.09 -5.98 11.76
N ASN A 120 -1.03 -6.75 12.30
CA ASN A 120 -1.83 -7.67 11.50
C ASN A 120 -2.42 -6.94 10.28
N THR A 121 -2.41 -7.61 9.12
CA THR A 121 -2.96 -7.10 7.85
C THR A 121 -4.35 -7.64 7.52
N CYS A 122 -4.84 -8.56 8.35
CA CYS A 122 -6.19 -9.09 8.39
C CYS A 122 -6.75 -8.94 9.81
N SER A 123 -8.03 -8.62 9.92
CA SER A 123 -8.66 -8.29 11.21
C SER A 123 -7.86 -7.25 12.01
N ALA A 124 -7.27 -6.29 11.30
CA ALA A 124 -6.40 -5.30 11.88
C ALA A 124 -7.16 -4.40 12.87
N GLY A 125 -6.46 -3.97 13.92
CA GLY A 125 -6.95 -2.90 14.80
C GLY A 125 -7.09 -1.58 14.03
N SER A 126 -7.94 -0.68 14.53
CA SER A 126 -8.13 0.64 13.93
C SER A 126 -6.82 1.40 13.88
N GLN A 127 -6.45 1.94 12.71
CA GLN A 127 -5.20 2.66 12.51
C GLN A 127 -5.29 3.54 11.26
N THR A 128 -4.35 4.47 11.13
CA THR A 128 -4.14 5.22 9.89
C THR A 128 -3.13 4.49 9.02
N LEU A 129 -3.43 4.32 7.74
CA LEU A 129 -2.47 3.86 6.73
C LEU A 129 -2.08 5.02 5.82
N THR A 130 -0.79 5.16 5.58
CA THR A 130 -0.21 6.22 4.76
C THR A 130 0.74 5.63 3.72
N VAL A 131 0.59 6.07 2.47
CA VAL A 131 1.51 5.79 1.36
C VAL A 131 1.98 7.12 0.78
N THR A 132 3.29 7.31 0.73
CA THR A 132 3.91 8.52 0.16
C THR A 132 4.83 8.11 -0.97
N ILE A 133 4.67 8.73 -2.14
CA ILE A 133 5.54 8.54 -3.30
C ILE A 133 6.13 9.92 -3.68
N MET A 134 7.45 10.00 -3.81
CA MET A 134 8.18 11.23 -4.16
C MET A 134 9.07 11.02 -5.38
#